data_AF-A0A367J0R0-F1
#
_entry.id   AF-A0A367J0R0-F1
#
_cell.length_a   1.000
_cell.length_b   1.000
_cell.length_c   1.000
_cell.angle_alpha   90.00
_cell.angle_beta   90.00
_cell.angle_gamma   90.00
#
_symmetry.space_group_name_H-M   'P 1'
#
loop_
_entity.id
_entity.type
_entity.pdbx_description
1 polymer ?
#
loop_
_entity_poly.entity_id
_entity_poly.type
_entity_poly.pdbx_seq_one_letter_code
_entity_poly.pdbx_strand_id
1 'polypeptide(L)'
;MSKSPQRSEEEAGSLLGTYLLQGWVMTDKLCPVTDCSYPLMRSKDGSISFCTLHDSLPNKPTAAATTTNQKKPLTNNEPVADQLALQRQRREQSSKASQLIGEKMLQRWTLLNEHCPNDTCYAIPLVRHPETKQMYCVICENIIDPEGQQQQQQQQQEVKKNENIKQKKKEDQSIKQEAVNRTIAHKRQKTTTSSVFSTKSVLSTLAAKMDYLNEEVKETYDPSELAKLFDSIKSCAQAIEACVEAGKVYDKTLGRD
;
A
#
# COMPACT_ATOMS: atom_id res chain seq x y z
N MET A 1 38.61 -37.99 -10.84
CA MET A 1 37.28 -38.22 -11.45
C MET A 1 36.54 -39.28 -10.64
N SER A 2 35.28 -39.05 -10.31
CA SER A 2 34.46 -39.99 -9.54
C SER A 2 32.97 -39.64 -9.71
N LYS A 3 32.39 -40.05 -10.85
CA LYS A 3 30.97 -39.91 -11.17
C LYS A 3 30.36 -41.29 -11.39
N SER A 4 29.55 -41.75 -10.44
CA SER A 4 28.64 -42.91 -10.47
C SER A 4 27.89 -42.89 -9.12
N PRO A 5 26.61 -43.32 -9.04
CA PRO A 5 26.01 -44.40 -9.82
C PRO A 5 25.21 -43.92 -11.03
N GLN A 6 25.34 -44.65 -12.14
CA GLN A 6 24.45 -44.54 -13.29
C GLN A 6 23.17 -45.32 -12.96
N ARG A 7 22.05 -44.61 -12.79
CA ARG A 7 20.71 -45.21 -12.54
C ARG A 7 20.10 -45.71 -13.86
N SER A 8 19.01 -46.47 -13.79
CA SER A 8 18.22 -46.72 -15.01
C SER A 8 17.51 -45.43 -15.45
N GLU A 9 17.20 -45.30 -16.74
CA GLU A 9 16.46 -44.14 -17.24
C GLU A 9 15.05 -44.05 -16.62
N GLU A 10 14.39 -45.18 -16.40
CA GLU A 10 13.08 -45.26 -15.73
C GLU A 10 13.14 -44.77 -14.27
N GLU A 11 14.18 -45.16 -13.52
CA GLU A 11 14.42 -44.67 -12.16
C GLU A 11 14.76 -43.17 -12.17
N ALA A 12 15.61 -42.73 -13.09
CA ALA A 12 16.02 -41.33 -13.23
C ALA A 12 14.85 -40.40 -13.61
N GLY A 13 13.92 -40.86 -14.46
CA GLY A 13 12.68 -40.16 -14.81
C GLY A 13 11.67 -40.14 -13.66
N SER A 14 11.52 -41.25 -12.94
CA SER A 14 10.67 -41.33 -11.74
C SER A 14 11.17 -40.41 -10.62
N LEU A 15 12.49 -40.34 -10.43
CA LEU A 15 13.13 -39.38 -9.52
C LEU A 15 12.94 -37.94 -9.99
N LEU A 16 13.04 -37.66 -11.30
CA LEU A 16 12.82 -36.32 -11.86
C LEU A 16 11.41 -35.80 -11.53
N GLY A 17 10.38 -36.62 -11.78
CA GLY A 17 9.00 -36.31 -11.39
C GLY A 17 8.84 -36.14 -9.87
N THR A 18 9.47 -37.01 -9.07
CA THR A 18 9.45 -36.92 -7.61
C THR A 18 10.04 -35.60 -7.09
N TYR A 19 11.19 -35.17 -7.60
CA TYR A 19 11.84 -33.93 -7.18
C TYR A 19 11.06 -32.68 -7.63
N LEU A 20 10.44 -32.70 -8.81
CA LEU A 20 9.51 -31.65 -9.25
C LEU A 20 8.33 -31.49 -8.28
N LEU A 21 7.70 -32.60 -7.87
CA LEU A 21 6.62 -32.59 -6.87
C LEU A 21 7.08 -32.13 -5.48
N GLN A 22 8.35 -32.37 -5.12
CA GLN A 22 8.99 -31.82 -3.91
C GLN A 22 9.36 -30.33 -4.03
N GLY A 23 9.10 -29.67 -5.17
CA GLY A 23 9.35 -28.25 -5.38
C GLY A 23 10.78 -27.91 -5.81
N TRP A 24 11.54 -28.88 -6.35
CA TRP A 24 12.80 -28.61 -7.04
C TRP A 24 12.53 -28.10 -8.45
N VAL A 25 13.46 -27.32 -9.00
CA VAL A 25 13.30 -26.63 -10.29
C VAL A 25 14.15 -27.32 -11.35
N MET A 26 13.53 -27.80 -12.42
CA MET A 26 14.24 -28.23 -13.62
C MET A 26 14.85 -27.00 -14.31
N THR A 27 16.12 -27.09 -14.70
CA THR A 27 16.85 -26.00 -15.36
C THR A 27 16.91 -26.18 -16.87
N ASP A 28 17.31 -25.10 -17.55
CA ASP A 28 17.61 -25.03 -18.98
C ASP A 28 18.92 -25.76 -19.37
N LYS A 29 19.68 -26.25 -18.39
CA LYS A 29 20.99 -26.89 -18.60
C LYS A 29 20.88 -28.40 -18.57
N LEU A 30 21.53 -29.05 -19.52
CA LEU A 30 21.68 -30.51 -19.56
C LEU A 30 22.85 -30.99 -18.69
N CYS A 31 22.85 -32.27 -18.38
CA CYS A 31 23.92 -32.93 -17.64
C CYS A 31 25.29 -32.76 -18.35
N PRO A 32 26.37 -32.40 -17.64
CA PRO A 32 27.71 -32.27 -18.23
C PRO A 32 28.43 -33.62 -18.42
N VAL A 33 27.70 -34.75 -18.41
CA VAL A 33 28.23 -36.07 -18.76
C VAL A 33 27.96 -36.29 -20.25
N THR A 34 28.95 -36.78 -20.98
CA THR A 34 28.81 -37.12 -22.40
C THR A 34 27.66 -38.10 -22.61
N ASP A 35 26.88 -37.90 -23.67
CA ASP A 35 25.71 -38.70 -24.04
C ASP A 35 24.55 -38.69 -23.01
N CYS A 36 24.52 -37.70 -22.11
CA CYS A 36 23.42 -37.54 -21.14
C CYS A 36 22.47 -36.38 -21.50
N SER A 37 21.28 -36.72 -21.99
CA SER A 37 20.22 -35.75 -22.32
C SER A 37 19.33 -35.34 -21.13
N TYR A 38 19.65 -35.75 -19.90
CA TYR A 38 18.85 -35.39 -18.72
C TYR A 38 19.11 -33.94 -18.27
N PRO A 39 18.06 -33.17 -17.96
CA PRO A 39 18.20 -31.81 -17.43
C PRO A 39 18.74 -31.81 -16.00
N LEU A 40 19.44 -30.74 -15.62
CA LEU A 40 19.84 -30.49 -14.24
C LEU A 40 18.64 -30.01 -13.43
N MET A 41 18.42 -30.64 -12.28
CA MET A 41 17.53 -30.14 -11.23
C MET A 41 18.31 -29.22 -10.30
N ARG A 42 17.67 -28.16 -9.78
CA ARG A 42 18.23 -27.30 -8.73
C ARG A 42 17.29 -27.15 -7.53
N SER A 43 17.88 -26.93 -6.36
CA SER A 43 17.15 -26.59 -5.14
C SER A 43 16.49 -25.20 -5.25
N LYS A 44 15.50 -24.93 -4.39
CA LYS A 44 14.74 -23.67 -4.41
C LYS A 44 15.60 -22.42 -4.17
N ASP A 45 16.67 -22.56 -3.39
CA ASP A 45 17.69 -21.55 -3.11
C ASP A 45 18.83 -21.52 -4.15
N GLY A 46 18.87 -22.49 -5.08
CA GLY A 46 19.90 -22.61 -6.11
C GLY A 46 21.25 -23.18 -5.64
N SER A 47 21.40 -23.47 -4.35
CA SER A 47 22.65 -23.94 -3.73
C SER A 47 23.09 -25.33 -4.20
N ILE A 48 22.14 -26.20 -4.56
CA ILE A 48 22.40 -27.57 -5.02
C ILE A 48 21.87 -27.70 -6.43
N SER A 49 22.68 -28.22 -7.35
CA SER A 49 22.25 -28.65 -8.68
C SER A 49 22.80 -30.04 -9.00
N PHE A 50 21.95 -30.91 -9.56
CA PHE A 50 22.29 -32.31 -9.83
C PHE A 50 21.43 -32.90 -10.95
N CYS A 51 21.99 -33.88 -11.67
CA CYS A 51 21.27 -34.73 -12.62
C CYS A 51 20.76 -36.01 -11.92
N THR A 52 19.49 -36.35 -12.12
CA THR A 52 18.88 -37.56 -11.52
C THR A 52 19.47 -38.87 -12.04
N LEU A 53 20.16 -38.87 -13.19
CA LEU A 53 20.78 -40.06 -13.77
C LEU A 53 22.20 -40.35 -13.25
N HIS A 54 23.03 -39.31 -13.10
CA HIS A 54 24.48 -39.45 -12.88
C HIS A 54 25.00 -38.96 -11.52
N ASP A 55 24.30 -38.03 -10.88
CA ASP A 55 24.81 -37.37 -9.68
C ASP A 55 24.24 -38.02 -8.40
N SER A 56 24.89 -37.78 -7.26
CA SER A 56 24.43 -38.23 -5.96
C SER A 56 23.20 -37.46 -5.51
N LEU A 57 22.15 -38.17 -5.07
CA LEU A 57 20.92 -37.53 -4.61
C LEU A 57 21.15 -36.81 -3.27
N PRO A 58 20.64 -35.56 -3.10
CA PRO A 58 20.87 -34.78 -1.88
C PRO A 58 20.12 -35.32 -0.64
N ASN A 59 19.10 -36.17 -0.84
CA ASN A 59 18.22 -36.66 0.22
C ASN A 59 18.49 -38.12 0.65
N LYS A 60 19.70 -38.66 0.47
CA LYS A 60 20.03 -39.97 1.08
C LYS A 60 20.34 -39.76 2.57
N PRO A 61 19.53 -40.28 3.53
CA PRO A 61 19.88 -40.20 4.95
C PRO A 61 21.03 -41.16 5.22
N THR A 62 22.25 -40.63 5.28
CA THR A 62 23.44 -41.35 5.76
C THR A 62 24.34 -40.36 6.48
N ALA A 63 24.77 -40.70 7.69
CA ALA A 63 25.38 -39.76 8.64
C ALA A 63 26.83 -39.37 8.30
N ALA A 64 27.32 -38.31 8.96
CA ALA A 64 28.64 -37.65 8.85
C ALA A 64 28.84 -36.84 7.54
N ALA A 65 28.79 -35.49 7.57
CA ALA A 65 29.87 -34.55 7.96
C ALA A 65 30.99 -34.46 6.89
N THR A 66 31.56 -33.30 6.48
CA THR A 66 32.06 -32.17 7.27
C THR A 66 32.34 -30.93 6.36
N THR A 67 31.97 -29.71 6.80
CA THR A 67 32.44 -28.32 6.47
C THR A 67 32.95 -27.95 5.04
N THR A 68 32.78 -26.71 4.53
CA THR A 68 33.57 -25.53 4.98
C THR A 68 33.13 -24.20 4.28
N ASN A 69 32.86 -23.15 5.08
CA ASN A 69 33.02 -21.67 4.89
C ASN A 69 32.92 -21.00 3.49
N GLN A 70 32.52 -19.73 3.27
CA GLN A 70 31.99 -18.55 4.01
C GLN A 70 31.61 -17.49 2.90
N LYS A 71 31.00 -16.30 3.07
CA LYS A 71 30.49 -15.46 4.19
C LYS A 71 29.50 -14.40 3.63
N LYS A 72 28.47 -14.00 4.39
CA LYS A 72 28.17 -12.56 4.62
C LYS A 72 27.50 -12.39 6.00
N PRO A 73 27.90 -11.41 6.83
CA PRO A 73 27.49 -11.32 8.24
C PRO A 73 26.33 -10.33 8.51
N LEU A 74 25.96 -10.25 9.80
CA LEU A 74 25.17 -9.24 10.53
C LEU A 74 23.73 -9.70 10.88
N THR A 75 23.54 -10.27 12.09
CA THR A 75 23.05 -9.59 13.34
C THR A 75 21.60 -9.12 13.21
N ASN A 76 20.64 -9.62 13.99
CA ASN A 76 20.63 -9.69 15.46
C ASN A 76 20.04 -11.00 16.05
N ASN A 77 20.17 -11.16 17.37
CA ASN A 77 19.53 -12.24 18.12
C ASN A 77 18.02 -12.00 18.29
N GLU A 78 17.25 -12.37 17.27
CA GLU A 78 15.79 -12.51 17.30
C GLU A 78 15.41 -14.00 17.21
N PRO A 79 14.28 -14.45 17.79
CA PRO A 79 13.97 -15.87 17.90
C PRO A 79 13.70 -16.49 16.52
N VAL A 80 14.50 -17.50 16.16
CA VAL A 80 14.45 -18.23 14.87
C VAL A 80 13.05 -18.78 14.54
N ALA A 81 12.23 -19.04 15.57
CA ALA A 81 10.83 -19.46 15.42
C ALA A 81 9.97 -18.45 14.66
N ASP A 82 10.09 -17.15 14.97
CA ASP A 82 9.23 -16.11 14.38
C ASP A 82 9.60 -15.83 12.92
N GLN A 83 10.89 -15.93 12.58
CA GLN A 83 11.33 -15.84 11.19
C GLN A 83 10.78 -17.00 10.34
N LEU A 84 10.71 -18.23 10.88
CA LEU A 84 10.11 -19.36 10.19
C LEU A 84 8.58 -19.19 10.03
N ALA A 85 7.90 -18.70 11.06
CA ALA A 85 6.47 -18.39 11.02
C ALA A 85 6.14 -17.34 9.95
N LEU A 86 6.90 -16.23 9.89
CA LEU A 86 6.72 -15.17 8.90
C LEU A 86 7.01 -15.66 7.46
N GLN A 87 8.03 -16.50 7.25
CA GLN A 87 8.28 -17.14 5.96
C GLN A 87 7.13 -18.06 5.53
N ARG A 88 6.54 -18.79 6.47
CA ARG A 88 5.38 -19.66 6.22
C ARG A 88 4.16 -18.83 5.84
N GLN A 89 3.82 -17.79 6.61
CA GLN A 89 2.72 -16.86 6.35
C GLN A 89 2.86 -16.21 4.96
N ARG A 90 4.07 -15.76 4.58
CA ARG A 90 4.34 -15.22 3.24
C ARG A 90 4.02 -16.25 2.14
N ARG A 91 4.45 -17.50 2.29
CA ARG A 91 4.18 -18.58 1.32
C ARG A 91 2.68 -18.88 1.20
N GLU A 92 1.98 -18.99 2.33
CA GLU A 92 0.54 -19.27 2.37
C GLU A 92 -0.26 -18.13 1.73
N GLN A 93 0.07 -16.88 2.04
CA GLN A 93 -0.52 -15.71 1.39
C GLN A 93 -0.27 -15.69 -0.12
N SER A 94 0.97 -15.91 -0.59
CA SER A 94 1.27 -15.96 -2.03
C SER A 94 0.47 -17.07 -2.73
N SER A 95 0.30 -18.24 -2.10
CA SER A 95 -0.52 -19.33 -2.64
C SER A 95 -1.99 -18.92 -2.79
N LYS A 96 -2.57 -18.30 -1.75
CA LYS A 96 -3.94 -17.76 -1.78
C LYS A 96 -4.09 -16.68 -2.87
N ALA A 97 -3.11 -15.78 -2.99
CA ALA A 97 -3.12 -14.72 -3.98
C ALA A 97 -3.11 -15.29 -5.41
N SER A 98 -2.27 -16.29 -5.71
CA SER A 98 -2.22 -16.93 -7.02
C SER A 98 -3.56 -17.57 -7.43
N GLN A 99 -4.28 -18.18 -6.48
CA GLN A 99 -5.60 -18.76 -6.75
C GLN A 99 -6.62 -17.67 -7.11
N LEU A 100 -6.71 -16.61 -6.31
CA LEU A 100 -7.66 -15.51 -6.51
C LEU A 100 -7.34 -14.65 -7.74
N ILE A 101 -6.05 -14.46 -8.05
CA ILE A 101 -5.60 -13.83 -9.31
C ILE A 101 -6.05 -14.68 -10.50
N GLY A 102 -5.88 -16.01 -10.44
CA GLY A 102 -6.34 -16.93 -11.49
C GLY A 102 -7.85 -16.82 -11.73
N GLU A 103 -8.65 -16.78 -10.66
CA GLU A 103 -10.10 -16.58 -10.75
C GLU A 103 -10.46 -15.23 -11.40
N LYS A 104 -9.78 -14.15 -11.03
CA LYS A 104 -9.98 -12.81 -11.62
C LYS A 104 -9.55 -12.78 -13.10
N MET A 105 -8.49 -13.48 -13.48
CA MET A 105 -8.08 -13.60 -14.89
C MET A 105 -9.13 -14.33 -15.74
N LEU A 106 -9.80 -15.35 -15.20
CA LEU A 106 -10.95 -15.99 -15.87
C LEU A 106 -12.13 -15.01 -16.03
N GLN A 107 -12.31 -14.09 -15.09
CA GLN A 107 -13.26 -12.97 -15.17
C GLN A 107 -12.77 -11.82 -16.11
N ARG A 108 -11.74 -12.05 -16.94
CA ARG A 108 -11.11 -11.09 -17.87
C ARG A 108 -10.36 -9.92 -17.21
N TRP A 109 -9.97 -10.03 -15.93
CA TRP A 109 -9.11 -9.04 -15.29
C TRP A 109 -7.66 -9.21 -15.77
N THR A 110 -6.91 -8.11 -15.83
CA THR A 110 -5.52 -8.11 -16.33
C THR A 110 -4.53 -8.03 -15.17
N LEU A 111 -3.59 -8.98 -15.07
CA LEU A 111 -2.50 -8.91 -14.10
C LEU A 111 -1.55 -7.75 -14.42
N LEU A 112 -1.10 -7.02 -13.40
CA LEU A 112 -0.18 -5.89 -13.52
C LEU A 112 1.20 -6.24 -12.94
N ASN A 113 2.22 -5.46 -13.32
CA ASN A 113 3.56 -5.50 -12.74
C ASN A 113 3.68 -4.70 -11.42
N GLU A 114 2.65 -3.93 -11.09
CA GLU A 114 2.56 -3.15 -9.86
C GLU A 114 2.13 -4.01 -8.68
N HIS A 115 2.65 -3.72 -7.50
CA HIS A 115 2.38 -4.46 -6.27
C HIS A 115 1.50 -3.65 -5.31
N CYS A 116 0.79 -4.34 -4.43
CA CYS A 116 -0.03 -3.68 -3.40
C CYS A 116 0.85 -2.86 -2.44
N PRO A 117 0.49 -1.60 -2.13
CA PRO A 117 1.25 -0.72 -1.23
C PRO A 117 1.03 -1.00 0.26
N ASN A 118 0.19 -1.98 0.63
CA ASN A 118 -0.05 -2.35 2.02
C ASN A 118 1.07 -3.30 2.49
N ASP A 119 1.80 -2.92 3.55
CA ASP A 119 2.92 -3.72 4.09
C ASP A 119 2.52 -5.13 4.56
N THR A 120 1.26 -5.32 4.94
CA THR A 120 0.74 -6.67 5.28
C THR A 120 0.55 -7.56 4.04
N CYS A 121 0.49 -6.97 2.84
CA CYS A 121 0.38 -7.67 1.56
C CYS A 121 1.74 -7.96 0.93
N TYR A 122 2.43 -9.02 1.39
CA TYR A 122 3.81 -9.32 1.00
C TYR A 122 4.03 -9.49 -0.52
N ALA A 123 4.38 -8.40 -1.21
CA ALA A 123 4.62 -8.32 -2.64
C ALA A 123 3.52 -9.00 -3.49
N ILE A 124 2.25 -8.64 -3.22
CA ILE A 124 1.10 -9.14 -3.99
C ILE A 124 0.89 -8.28 -5.24
N PRO A 125 0.96 -8.83 -6.47
CA PRO A 125 0.66 -8.08 -7.69
C PRO A 125 -0.80 -7.62 -7.74
N LEU A 126 -1.03 -6.44 -8.32
CA LEU A 126 -2.36 -5.89 -8.55
C LEU A 126 -2.99 -6.46 -9.83
N VAL A 127 -4.32 -6.56 -9.85
CA VAL A 127 -5.10 -6.89 -11.04
C VAL A 127 -5.96 -5.69 -11.45
N ARG A 128 -6.17 -5.51 -12.75
CA ARG A 128 -6.97 -4.41 -13.32
C ARG A 128 -8.35 -4.89 -13.74
N HIS A 129 -9.39 -4.16 -13.34
CA HIS A 129 -10.75 -4.38 -13.80
C HIS A 129 -10.85 -4.11 -15.32
N PRO A 130 -11.52 -4.97 -16.11
CA PRO A 130 -11.57 -4.82 -17.58
C PRO A 130 -12.24 -3.52 -18.03
N GLU A 131 -13.34 -3.12 -17.38
CA GLU A 131 -14.12 -1.93 -17.73
C GLU A 131 -13.61 -0.66 -17.03
N THR A 132 -13.77 -0.57 -15.71
CA THR A 132 -13.43 0.62 -14.89
C THR A 132 -11.94 0.96 -14.80
N LYS A 133 -11.03 0.10 -15.29
CA LYS A 133 -9.55 0.25 -15.27
C LYS A 133 -8.89 0.39 -13.89
N GLN A 134 -9.68 0.35 -12.82
CA GLN A 134 -9.24 0.37 -11.42
C GLN A 134 -8.28 -0.78 -11.13
N MET A 135 -7.30 -0.54 -10.26
CA MET A 135 -6.34 -1.56 -9.81
C MET A 135 -6.82 -2.14 -8.48
N TYR A 136 -6.64 -3.44 -8.26
CA TYR A 136 -7.22 -4.15 -7.11
C TYR A 136 -6.24 -5.17 -6.55
N CYS A 137 -6.16 -5.26 -5.21
CA CYS A 137 -5.42 -6.32 -4.53
C CYS A 137 -6.37 -7.45 -4.10
N VAL A 138 -6.08 -8.68 -4.51
CA VAL A 138 -6.90 -9.85 -4.15
C VAL A 138 -6.77 -10.31 -2.69
N ILE A 139 -5.86 -9.74 -1.90
CA ILE A 139 -5.61 -10.15 -0.50
C ILE A 139 -6.23 -9.19 0.52
N CYS A 140 -6.01 -7.88 0.38
CA CYS A 140 -6.63 -6.87 1.24
C CYS A 140 -7.89 -6.24 0.65
N GLU A 141 -8.29 -6.62 -0.57
CA GLU A 141 -9.49 -6.16 -1.28
C GLU A 141 -9.52 -4.65 -1.56
N ASN A 142 -8.41 -3.93 -1.33
CA ASN A 142 -8.29 -2.52 -1.64
C ASN A 142 -8.29 -2.26 -3.15
N ILE A 143 -9.07 -1.26 -3.55
CA ILE A 143 -9.09 -0.66 -4.88
C ILE A 143 -8.17 0.57 -4.88
N ILE A 144 -7.38 0.73 -5.95
CA ILE A 144 -6.38 1.78 -6.12
C ILE A 144 -6.63 2.43 -7.49
N ASP A 145 -7.07 3.69 -7.46
CA ASP A 145 -7.49 4.43 -8.65
C ASP A 145 -6.43 5.47 -9.06
N PRO A 146 -5.64 5.22 -10.13
CA PRO A 146 -4.57 6.13 -10.54
C PRO A 146 -5.08 7.43 -11.17
N GLU A 147 -6.30 7.46 -11.70
CA GLU A 147 -6.90 8.66 -12.33
C GLU A 147 -7.41 9.69 -11.32
N GLY A 148 -7.79 9.26 -10.11
CA GLY A 148 -8.36 10.16 -9.08
C GLY A 148 -7.40 11.27 -8.66
N GLN A 149 -6.10 10.98 -8.62
CA GLN A 149 -5.06 11.95 -8.29
C GLN A 149 -4.87 13.01 -9.39
N GLN A 150 -5.05 12.63 -10.67
CA GLN A 150 -4.87 13.55 -11.81
C GLN A 150 -6.02 14.56 -11.90
N GLN A 151 -7.26 14.11 -11.69
CA GLN A 151 -8.43 14.99 -11.71
C GLN A 151 -8.42 16.01 -10.56
N GLN A 152 -7.97 15.61 -9.36
CA GLN A 152 -7.82 16.55 -8.23
C GLN A 152 -6.76 17.62 -8.50
N GLN A 153 -5.62 17.27 -9.10
CA GLN A 153 -4.59 18.26 -9.46
C GLN A 153 -5.08 19.24 -10.54
N GLN A 154 -5.81 18.76 -11.55
CA GLN A 154 -6.38 19.64 -12.59
C GLN A 154 -7.45 20.58 -12.00
N GLN A 155 -8.39 20.08 -11.19
CA GLN A 155 -9.40 20.92 -10.53
C GLN A 155 -8.77 21.94 -9.58
N GLN A 156 -7.74 21.57 -8.81
CA GLN A 156 -7.03 22.54 -7.95
C GLN A 156 -6.30 23.63 -8.77
N GLN A 157 -5.77 23.31 -9.96
CA GLN A 157 -5.16 24.30 -10.85
C GLN A 157 -6.21 25.22 -11.48
N GLU A 158 -7.36 24.70 -11.89
CA GLU A 158 -8.47 25.53 -12.42
C GLU A 158 -9.10 26.43 -11.37
N VAL A 159 -9.27 25.95 -10.13
CA VAL A 159 -9.74 26.76 -9.00
C VAL A 159 -8.74 27.90 -8.72
N LYS A 160 -7.43 27.59 -8.56
CA LYS A 160 -6.39 28.61 -8.34
C LYS A 160 -6.32 29.64 -9.47
N LYS A 161 -6.53 29.22 -10.73
CA LYS A 161 -6.56 30.11 -11.90
C LYS A 161 -7.81 30.99 -11.93
N ASN A 162 -8.99 30.44 -11.61
CA ASN A 162 -10.24 31.20 -11.54
C ASN A 162 -10.30 32.17 -10.35
N GLU A 163 -9.68 31.86 -9.22
CA GLU A 163 -9.55 32.81 -8.10
C GLU A 163 -8.64 33.99 -8.46
N ASN A 164 -7.51 33.75 -9.12
CA ASN A 164 -6.62 34.81 -9.61
C ASN A 164 -7.32 35.75 -10.61
N ILE A 165 -8.15 35.19 -11.50
CA ILE A 165 -8.97 35.97 -12.46
C ILE A 165 -10.08 36.76 -11.74
N LYS A 166 -10.69 36.22 -10.68
CA LYS A 166 -11.69 36.93 -9.85
C LYS A 166 -11.08 38.06 -9.02
N GLN A 167 -9.84 37.93 -8.56
CA GLN A 167 -9.15 38.99 -7.83
C GLN A 167 -8.75 40.14 -8.77
N LYS A 168 -8.12 39.86 -9.93
CA LYS A 168 -7.79 40.91 -10.92
C LYS A 168 -9.01 41.70 -11.42
N LYS A 169 -10.17 41.05 -11.59
CA LYS A 169 -11.42 41.75 -11.97
C LYS A 169 -12.03 42.63 -10.86
N LYS A 170 -11.58 42.52 -9.61
CA LYS A 170 -12.01 43.42 -8.52
C LYS A 170 -11.13 44.66 -8.37
N GLU A 171 -9.85 44.60 -8.76
CA GLU A 171 -8.97 45.78 -8.75
C GLU A 171 -9.36 46.80 -9.83
N ASP A 172 -9.59 46.36 -11.08
CA ASP A 172 -9.95 47.26 -12.19
C ASP A 172 -11.34 47.93 -12.06
N GLN A 173 -12.20 47.49 -11.13
CA GLN A 173 -13.50 48.13 -10.85
C GLN A 173 -13.47 49.12 -9.68
N SER A 174 -12.34 49.31 -9.00
CA SER A 174 -12.24 50.26 -7.88
C SER A 174 -11.99 51.71 -8.29
N ILE A 175 -11.64 51.99 -9.55
CA ILE A 175 -11.33 53.36 -10.05
C ILE A 175 -12.50 53.91 -10.88
N LYS A 176 -13.67 54.14 -10.25
CA LYS A 176 -14.75 55.00 -10.81
C LYS A 176 -15.92 55.40 -9.89
N GLN A 177 -15.86 55.15 -8.58
CA GLN A 177 -16.94 55.52 -7.63
C GLN A 177 -16.48 56.37 -6.43
N GLU A 178 -15.47 57.22 -6.62
CA GLU A 178 -15.13 58.30 -5.68
C GLU A 178 -15.59 59.67 -6.19
N ALA A 179 -16.90 59.81 -6.38
CA ALA A 179 -17.58 61.09 -6.42
C ALA A 179 -18.99 60.93 -5.83
N VAL A 180 -19.42 61.91 -5.03
CA VAL A 180 -20.77 62.01 -4.44
C VAL A 180 -21.08 60.97 -3.34
N ASN A 181 -20.53 61.19 -2.13
CA ASN A 181 -21.33 61.54 -0.94
C ASN A 181 -20.49 61.59 0.36
N ARG A 182 -19.99 62.78 0.73
CA ARG A 182 -19.59 63.12 2.11
C ARG A 182 -20.44 64.27 2.63
N THR A 183 -21.59 63.98 3.25
CA THR A 183 -22.20 64.92 4.20
C THR A 183 -23.17 64.25 5.18
N ILE A 184 -23.07 64.63 6.46
CA ILE A 184 -24.08 64.47 7.55
C ILE A 184 -24.43 63.01 7.91
N ALA A 185 -23.88 62.37 8.94
CA ALA A 185 -23.73 62.70 10.37
C ALA A 185 -24.98 62.48 11.26
N HIS A 186 -24.71 61.74 12.36
CA HIS A 186 -25.43 61.66 13.65
C HIS A 186 -26.57 60.64 13.90
N LYS A 187 -26.41 60.01 15.09
CA LYS A 187 -27.43 59.42 15.98
C LYS A 187 -28.01 58.08 15.51
N ARG A 188 -27.84 56.98 16.27
CA ARG A 188 -28.34 56.81 17.66
C ARG A 188 -27.66 55.63 18.37
N GLN A 189 -27.89 55.50 19.67
CA GLN A 189 -27.23 54.56 20.59
C GLN A 189 -27.67 53.09 20.42
N LYS A 190 -26.87 52.22 21.07
CA LYS A 190 -27.27 51.10 21.97
C LYS A 190 -26.96 49.68 21.46
N THR A 191 -26.17 48.96 22.26
CA THR A 191 -26.12 47.49 22.51
C THR A 191 -26.63 46.53 21.43
N THR A 192 -25.80 45.55 21.03
CA THR A 192 -25.87 44.13 21.47
C THR A 192 -24.91 43.25 20.67
N THR A 193 -24.28 42.31 21.37
CA THR A 193 -23.71 41.03 20.89
C THR A 193 -24.16 40.56 19.50
N SER A 194 -23.34 40.78 18.46
CA SER A 194 -23.46 40.14 17.14
C SER A 194 -22.55 38.91 17.09
N SER A 195 -22.96 37.79 17.66
CA SER A 195 -23.80 36.76 17.01
C SER A 195 -23.07 36.01 15.88
N VAL A 196 -22.60 34.82 16.22
CA VAL A 196 -22.45 33.65 15.33
C VAL A 196 -21.52 33.85 14.12
N PHE A 197 -20.23 33.60 14.34
CA PHE A 197 -19.43 32.94 13.31
C PHE A 197 -20.21 31.70 12.83
N SER A 198 -20.44 31.58 11.53
CA SER A 198 -21.20 30.46 10.97
C SER A 198 -20.56 29.14 11.41
N THR A 199 -21.27 28.38 12.25
CA THR A 199 -20.76 27.12 12.84
C THR A 199 -20.32 26.14 11.76
N LYS A 200 -20.98 26.16 10.60
CA LYS A 200 -20.63 25.41 9.38
C LYS A 200 -19.23 25.76 8.85
N SER A 201 -18.81 27.03 8.90
CA SER A 201 -17.47 27.48 8.49
C SER A 201 -16.39 27.00 9.45
N VAL A 202 -16.68 27.03 10.76
CA VAL A 202 -15.75 26.55 11.80
C VAL A 202 -15.60 25.03 11.70
N LEU A 203 -16.71 24.29 11.58
CA LEU A 203 -16.71 22.84 11.38
C LEU A 203 -15.97 22.42 10.11
N SER A 204 -16.18 23.12 8.99
CA SER A 204 -15.42 22.88 7.74
C SER A 204 -13.92 23.08 7.92
N THR A 205 -13.51 24.09 8.70
CA THR A 205 -12.09 24.39 8.95
C THR A 205 -11.46 23.36 9.89
N LEU A 206 -12.19 22.95 10.94
CA LEU A 206 -11.75 21.91 11.88
C LEU A 206 -11.65 20.54 11.20
N ALA A 207 -12.61 20.16 10.36
CA ALA A 207 -12.56 18.92 9.58
C ALA A 207 -11.34 18.89 8.65
N ALA A 208 -11.11 19.94 7.86
CA ALA A 208 -9.92 20.04 7.00
C ALA A 208 -8.58 19.99 7.77
N LYS A 209 -8.57 20.45 9.03
CA LYS A 209 -7.40 20.31 9.92
C LYS A 209 -7.26 18.92 10.53
N MET A 210 -8.37 18.23 10.79
CA MET A 210 -8.39 16.82 11.19
C MET A 210 -7.80 15.94 10.09
N ASP A 211 -8.20 16.18 8.83
CA ASP A 211 -7.69 15.45 7.66
C ASP A 211 -6.19 15.69 7.45
N TYR A 212 -5.73 16.94 7.60
CA TYR A 212 -4.30 17.27 7.55
C TYR A 212 -3.48 16.52 8.62
N LEU A 213 -3.95 16.51 9.87
CA LEU A 213 -3.27 15.79 10.97
C LEU A 213 -3.25 14.27 10.73
N ASN A 214 -4.31 13.70 10.14
CA ASN A 214 -4.36 12.29 9.77
C ASN A 214 -3.39 11.91 8.65
N GLU A 215 -3.04 12.84 7.76
CA GLU A 215 -2.00 12.60 6.74
C GLU A 215 -0.60 12.68 7.36
N GLU A 216 -0.34 13.70 8.19
CA GLU A 216 0.94 13.87 8.91
C GLU A 216 1.28 12.66 9.80
N VAL A 217 0.26 12.02 10.39
CA VAL A 217 0.39 10.77 11.16
C VAL A 217 0.92 9.59 10.34
N LYS A 218 0.71 9.56 9.01
CA LYS A 218 1.23 8.49 8.14
C LYS A 218 2.71 8.67 7.80
N GLU A 219 3.19 9.91 7.78
CA GLU A 219 4.58 10.25 7.43
C GLU A 219 5.49 10.31 8.68
N THR A 220 4.91 10.41 9.88
CA THR A 220 5.64 10.54 11.15
C THR A 220 5.93 9.18 11.79
N TYR A 221 7.21 8.84 11.93
CA TYR A 221 7.67 7.58 12.56
C TYR A 221 8.27 7.77 13.97
N ASP A 222 8.46 9.00 14.46
CA ASP A 222 8.92 9.23 15.83
C ASP A 222 7.78 9.06 16.86
N PRO A 223 7.94 8.21 17.90
CA PRO A 223 6.90 8.00 18.90
C PRO A 223 6.49 9.25 19.69
N SER A 224 7.39 10.23 19.88
CA SER A 224 7.11 11.44 20.66
C SER A 224 6.36 12.49 19.84
N GLU A 225 6.61 12.57 18.54
CA GLU A 225 5.85 13.40 17.61
C GLU A 225 4.48 12.80 17.31
N LEU A 226 4.42 11.48 17.12
CA LEU A 226 3.16 10.74 16.93
C LEU A 226 2.19 10.94 18.11
N ALA A 227 2.69 10.94 19.35
CA ALA A 227 1.87 11.25 20.53
C ALA A 227 1.26 12.66 20.48
N LYS A 228 2.04 13.68 20.09
CA LYS A 228 1.57 15.08 19.96
C LYS A 228 0.53 15.22 18.85
N LEU A 229 0.68 14.48 17.75
CA LEU A 229 -0.31 14.44 16.67
C LEU A 229 -1.63 13.86 17.17
N PHE A 230 -1.62 12.74 17.90
CA PHE A 230 -2.84 12.16 18.47
C PHE A 230 -3.51 13.07 19.51
N ASP A 231 -2.75 13.78 20.36
CA ASP A 231 -3.33 14.78 21.28
C ASP A 231 -3.95 15.98 20.53
N SER A 232 -3.35 16.38 19.40
CA SER A 232 -3.88 17.43 18.53
C SER A 232 -5.18 16.98 17.84
N ILE A 233 -5.21 15.76 17.29
CA ILE A 233 -6.40 15.12 16.69
C ILE A 233 -7.53 15.01 17.70
N LYS A 234 -7.24 14.56 18.92
CA LYS A 234 -8.20 14.49 20.04
C LYS A 234 -8.77 15.87 20.38
N SER A 235 -7.93 16.90 20.41
CA SER A 235 -8.36 18.28 20.67
C SER A 235 -9.26 18.83 19.55
N CYS A 236 -8.96 18.51 18.29
CA CYS A 236 -9.81 18.84 17.14
C CYS A 236 -11.18 18.13 17.20
N ALA A 237 -11.21 16.84 17.55
CA ALA A 237 -12.46 16.09 17.71
C ALA A 237 -13.37 16.72 18.79
N GLN A 238 -12.81 17.04 19.97
CA GLN A 238 -13.55 17.70 21.06
C GLN A 238 -14.08 19.09 20.65
N ALA A 239 -13.30 19.87 19.89
CA ALA A 239 -13.75 21.15 19.36
C ALA A 239 -14.90 21.01 18.35
N ILE A 240 -14.88 19.97 17.51
CA ILE A 240 -15.97 19.64 16.57
C ILE A 240 -17.24 19.25 17.34
N GLU A 241 -17.13 18.35 18.32
CA GLU A 241 -18.26 17.93 19.17
C GLU A 241 -18.92 19.12 19.87
N ALA A 242 -18.13 19.99 20.51
CA ALA A 242 -18.63 21.20 21.15
C ALA A 242 -19.32 22.16 20.17
N CYS A 243 -18.80 22.31 18.95
CA CYS A 243 -19.41 23.12 17.90
C CYS A 243 -20.75 22.52 17.40
N VAL A 244 -20.85 21.19 17.30
CA VAL A 244 -22.09 20.48 16.92
C VAL A 244 -23.13 20.57 18.04
N GLU A 245 -22.72 20.41 19.31
CA GLU A 245 -23.61 20.52 20.46
C GLU A 245 -24.17 21.94 20.62
N ALA A 246 -23.31 22.97 20.50
CA ALA A 246 -23.75 24.37 20.48
C ALA A 246 -24.76 24.65 19.35
N GLY A 247 -24.57 24.03 18.18
CA GLY A 247 -25.54 24.08 17.08
C GLY A 247 -26.89 23.43 17.42
N LYS A 248 -26.89 22.25 18.03
CA LYS A 248 -28.12 21.54 18.46
C LYS A 248 -28.89 22.29 19.54
N VAL A 249 -28.20 22.95 20.48
CA VAL A 249 -28.83 23.80 21.50
C VAL A 249 -29.50 25.01 20.84
N TYR A 250 -28.81 25.66 19.89
CA TYR A 250 -29.36 26.80 19.15
C TYR A 250 -30.63 26.44 18.36
N ASP A 251 -30.63 25.32 17.62
CA ASP A 251 -31.81 24.87 16.86
C ASP A 251 -33.02 24.59 17.77
N LYS A 252 -32.79 23.86 18.89
CA LYS A 252 -33.83 23.62 19.91
C LYS A 252 -34.40 24.89 20.52
N THR A 253 -33.60 25.94 20.69
CA THR A 253 -34.09 27.24 21.18
C THR A 253 -34.90 28.05 20.15
N LEU A 254 -34.89 27.66 18.88
CA LEU A 254 -35.61 28.33 17.79
C LEU A 254 -36.90 27.61 17.36
N GLY A 255 -37.25 26.48 17.97
CA GLY A 255 -38.56 25.83 17.81
C GLY A 255 -38.88 25.39 16.39
N ARG A 256 -37.89 24.79 15.70
CA ARG A 256 -38.05 24.26 14.34
C ARG A 256 -37.69 22.77 14.33
N ASP A 257 -38.67 21.96 14.72
CA ASP A 257 -38.69 20.52 14.46
C ASP A 257 -38.96 20.22 12.97
#